data_AF-A0AAE1VN23-F1
#
_entry.id   AF-A0AAE1VN23-F1
#
_cell.length_a   1.000
_cell.length_b   1.000
_cell.length_c   1.000
_cell.angle_alpha   90.00
_cell.angle_beta   90.00
_cell.angle_gamma   90.00
#
_symmetry.space_group_name_H-M   'P 1'
#
loop_
_entity.id
_entity.type
_entity.pdbx_description
1 polymer ?
#
loop_
_entity_poly.entity_id
_entity_poly.type
_entity_poly.pdbx_seq_one_letter_code
_entity_poly.pdbx_strand_id
1 'polypeptide(L)'
;MWKNNESNHYMSPARGFLTPPPKWRSPASEKNQRWPTHAQSAKPDLFHVTHKVPAGDSHYVRAKHVQLIDKDPSKAISLFWAAINSGDRVDSALKDMAVVMKQLDRSDEAIEAIKSFRHLCPSESQESIDNILIELYKRSGRIEEEIEILELKLKNVEEGIAFGGKKTRIARSQGKKVQITIEKEYSRLLGNLAWSHMQLKNYKLAEEYYR
;
A
#
# COMPACT_ATOMS: atom_id res chain seq x y z
N MET A 1 11.87 -17.89 83.38
CA MET A 1 12.94 -17.76 82.36
C MET A 1 12.71 -16.46 81.59
N TRP A 2 13.61 -15.48 81.78
CA TRP A 2 14.05 -14.34 80.93
C TRP A 2 13.04 -13.73 79.91
N LYS A 3 12.49 -12.50 80.06
CA LYS A 3 13.03 -11.11 79.97
C LYS A 3 13.33 -10.55 78.55
N ASN A 4 12.86 -9.30 78.34
CA ASN A 4 13.35 -8.21 77.46
C ASN A 4 12.89 -8.24 75.98
N ASN A 5 12.26 -7.21 75.40
CA ASN A 5 12.50 -5.75 75.29
C ASN A 5 13.43 -5.36 74.11
N GLU A 6 12.89 -4.47 73.25
CA GLU A 6 13.55 -3.55 72.30
C GLU A 6 14.45 -4.16 71.19
N SER A 7 14.35 -3.80 69.90
CA SER A 7 14.43 -2.44 69.37
C SER A 7 14.35 -2.43 67.82
N ASN A 8 13.90 -1.28 67.30
CA ASN A 8 13.96 -0.73 65.93
C ASN A 8 14.94 -1.35 64.92
N HIS A 9 14.44 -1.60 63.71
CA HIS A 9 15.20 -1.30 62.49
C HIS A 9 14.30 -0.81 61.35
N TYR A 10 14.56 0.43 60.92
CA TYR A 10 14.10 1.08 59.71
C TYR A 10 14.57 0.33 58.46
N MET A 11 13.73 0.18 57.42
CA MET A 11 14.13 0.26 56.00
C MET A 11 12.89 0.34 55.05
N SER A 12 12.59 1.57 54.63
CA SER A 12 12.28 2.05 53.26
C SER A 12 11.52 1.16 52.26
N PRO A 13 10.32 1.59 51.78
CA PRO A 13 9.74 1.07 50.54
C PRO A 13 10.32 1.75 49.29
N ALA A 14 10.66 0.90 48.32
CA ALA A 14 10.87 1.07 46.88
C ALA A 14 11.00 2.49 46.29
N ARG A 15 12.17 2.76 45.69
CA ARG A 15 12.41 3.84 44.71
C ARG A 15 11.51 3.65 43.48
N GLY A 16 10.39 4.37 43.44
CA GLY A 16 9.63 4.60 42.21
C GLY A 16 10.38 5.57 41.31
N PHE A 17 10.76 5.14 40.12
CA PHE A 17 11.20 6.05 39.06
C PHE A 17 9.95 6.72 38.45
N LEU A 18 9.71 7.97 38.85
CA LEU A 18 8.73 8.87 38.25
C LEU A 18 9.24 9.33 36.88
N THR A 19 8.70 8.78 35.80
CA THR A 19 8.85 9.38 34.47
C THR A 19 7.80 10.50 34.31
N PRO A 20 8.20 11.73 33.93
CA PRO A 20 7.26 12.81 33.72
C PRO A 20 6.46 12.60 32.42
N PRO A 21 5.18 13.03 32.35
CA PRO A 21 4.36 12.89 31.16
C PRO A 21 4.83 13.81 30.01
N PRO A 22 4.52 13.46 28.74
CA PRO A 22 4.95 14.24 27.59
C PRO A 22 4.27 15.61 27.57
N LYS A 23 5.08 16.68 27.49
CA LYS A 23 4.62 18.06 27.32
C LYS A 23 4.19 18.30 25.87
N TRP A 24 2.91 18.17 25.57
CA TRP A 24 2.32 18.74 24.37
C TRP A 24 2.05 20.23 24.60
N ARG A 25 2.89 21.11 24.02
CA ARG A 25 2.56 22.53 23.88
C ARG A 25 1.72 22.71 22.62
N SER A 26 0.45 23.01 22.80
CA SER A 26 -0.39 23.65 21.77
C SER A 26 -0.48 25.14 22.09
N PRO A 27 -0.27 26.06 21.14
CA PRO A 27 -0.82 27.40 21.25
C PRO A 27 -2.28 27.34 20.82
N ALA A 28 -3.17 27.69 21.75
CA ALA A 28 -4.53 28.04 21.47
C ALA A 28 -4.56 29.26 20.52
N SER A 29 -5.40 29.20 19.50
CA SER A 29 -6.02 30.40 18.96
C SER A 29 -7.51 30.12 18.81
N GLU A 30 -8.26 30.56 19.82
CA GLU A 30 -9.70 30.76 19.75
C GLU A 30 -10.00 31.79 18.67
N LYS A 31 -10.77 31.39 17.66
CA LYS A 31 -11.58 32.33 16.89
C LYS A 31 -12.99 31.74 16.77
N ASN A 32 -13.86 32.25 17.64
CA ASN A 32 -15.31 32.21 17.48
C ASN A 32 -15.68 32.61 16.05
N GLN A 33 -16.24 31.69 15.27
CA GLN A 33 -17.12 32.05 14.16
C GLN A 33 -18.36 31.16 14.18
N ARG A 34 -19.47 31.83 14.50
CA ARG A 34 -20.87 31.41 14.37
C ARG A 34 -21.08 30.53 13.14
N TRP A 35 -21.78 29.42 13.34
CA TRP A 35 -22.32 28.61 12.25
C TRP A 35 -23.53 29.33 11.63
N PRO A 36 -23.56 29.58 10.31
CA PRO A 36 -24.80 29.73 9.60
C PRO A 36 -25.27 28.35 9.13
N THR A 37 -26.41 27.92 9.67
CA THR A 37 -27.30 26.96 9.02
C THR A 37 -27.70 27.54 7.67
N HIS A 38 -27.22 26.98 6.57
CA HIS A 38 -27.99 26.89 5.33
C HIS A 38 -27.36 25.87 4.37
N ALA A 39 -28.24 25.05 3.82
CA ALA A 39 -28.00 24.07 2.78
C ALA A 39 -27.27 24.64 1.55
N GLN A 40 -26.75 23.71 0.74
CA GLN A 40 -26.22 23.86 -0.63
C GLN A 40 -24.69 24.04 -0.74
N SER A 41 -23.99 22.95 -1.04
CA SER A 41 -23.08 22.90 -2.21
C SER A 41 -22.52 21.49 -2.40
N ALA A 42 -23.19 20.69 -3.24
CA ALA A 42 -22.64 19.46 -3.83
C ALA A 42 -21.59 19.76 -4.93
N LYS A 43 -20.81 20.84 -4.79
CA LYS A 43 -19.88 21.34 -5.81
C LYS A 43 -18.38 21.21 -5.49
N PRO A 44 -17.88 21.08 -4.24
CA PRO A 44 -16.43 20.97 -4.05
C PRO A 44 -15.87 19.65 -4.59
N ASP A 45 -16.64 18.56 -4.59
CA ASP A 45 -16.19 17.26 -5.11
C ASP A 45 -16.01 17.23 -6.63
N LEU A 46 -16.84 17.97 -7.38
CA LEU A 46 -16.80 17.97 -8.84
C LEU A 46 -15.52 18.61 -9.38
N PHE A 47 -15.02 19.66 -8.72
CA PHE A 47 -13.76 20.33 -9.06
C PHE A 47 -12.52 19.49 -8.73
N HIS A 48 -12.57 18.67 -7.66
CA HIS A 48 -11.48 17.75 -7.31
C HIS A 48 -11.39 16.54 -8.25
N VAL A 49 -12.48 16.20 -8.93
CA VAL A 49 -12.54 15.11 -9.91
C VAL A 49 -12.16 15.59 -11.31
N THR A 50 -12.55 16.81 -11.72
CA THR A 50 -12.20 17.38 -13.03
C THR A 50 -10.70 17.52 -13.24
N HIS A 51 -9.91 17.72 -12.17
CA HIS A 51 -8.45 17.81 -12.28
C HIS A 51 -7.72 16.45 -12.25
N LYS A 52 -8.44 15.34 -12.03
CA LYS A 52 -7.88 13.96 -12.04
C LYS A 52 -8.05 13.25 -13.38
N VAL A 53 -8.90 13.77 -14.26
CA VAL A 53 -9.08 13.26 -15.63
C VAL A 53 -8.12 14.01 -16.54
N PRO A 54 -7.25 13.32 -17.31
CA PRO A 54 -6.37 13.98 -18.29
C PRO A 54 -7.19 14.70 -19.37
N ALA A 55 -6.65 15.78 -19.96
CA ALA A 55 -7.29 16.41 -21.11
C ALA A 55 -7.11 15.55 -22.38
N GLY A 56 -8.17 15.38 -23.18
CA GLY A 56 -8.15 14.63 -24.44
C GLY A 56 -9.40 13.74 -24.63
N ASP A 57 -9.43 13.00 -25.75
CA ASP A 57 -10.54 12.08 -26.10
C ASP A 57 -10.06 10.64 -26.37
N SER A 58 -8.87 10.27 -25.87
CA SER A 58 -8.36 8.92 -26.03
C SER A 58 -9.19 7.92 -25.20
N HIS A 59 -9.16 6.64 -25.60
CA HIS A 59 -9.91 5.57 -24.90
C HIS A 59 -9.60 5.55 -23.40
N TYR A 60 -8.33 5.73 -23.01
CA TYR A 60 -7.92 5.82 -21.62
C TYR A 60 -8.53 7.03 -20.89
N VAL A 61 -8.54 8.21 -21.52
CA VAL A 61 -9.11 9.42 -20.91
C VAL A 61 -10.61 9.25 -20.67
N ARG A 62 -11.32 8.71 -21.66
CA ARG A 62 -12.73 8.36 -21.54
C ARG A 62 -12.96 7.33 -20.43
N ALA A 63 -12.10 6.32 -20.31
CA ALA A 63 -12.17 5.34 -19.22
C ALA A 63 -12.04 6.00 -17.84
N LYS A 64 -11.09 6.92 -17.66
CA LYS A 64 -10.93 7.69 -16.40
C LYS A 64 -12.13 8.57 -16.10
N HIS A 65 -12.70 9.22 -17.12
CA HIS A 65 -13.90 10.01 -16.95
C HIS A 65 -15.05 9.13 -16.44
N VAL A 66 -15.32 8.02 -17.12
CA VAL A 66 -16.38 7.08 -16.73
C VAL A 66 -16.13 6.51 -15.32
N GLN A 67 -14.88 6.16 -15.00
CA GLN A 67 -14.50 5.63 -13.68
C GLN A 67 -14.78 6.63 -12.55
N LEU A 68 -14.41 7.90 -12.72
CA LEU A 68 -14.38 8.88 -11.63
C LEU A 68 -15.64 9.77 -11.57
N ILE A 69 -16.27 10.03 -12.72
CA ILE A 69 -17.40 10.96 -12.86
C ILE A 69 -18.70 10.18 -12.99
N ASP A 70 -18.81 9.34 -14.03
CA ASP A 70 -20.04 8.56 -14.27
C ASP A 70 -20.23 7.46 -13.22
N LYS A 71 -19.12 7.04 -12.57
CA LYS A 71 -19.08 5.97 -11.56
C LYS A 71 -19.66 4.65 -12.07
N ASP A 72 -19.40 4.34 -13.34
CA ASP A 72 -19.78 3.07 -13.98
C ASP A 72 -18.51 2.21 -14.16
N PRO A 73 -18.20 1.32 -13.19
CA PRO A 73 -16.97 0.53 -13.23
C PRO A 73 -16.97 -0.51 -14.37
N SER A 74 -18.14 -1.02 -14.75
CA SER A 74 -18.28 -2.00 -15.84
C SER A 74 -17.94 -1.36 -17.18
N LYS A 75 -18.50 -0.19 -17.47
CA LYS A 75 -18.19 0.57 -18.69
C LYS A 75 -16.76 1.10 -18.69
N ALA A 76 -16.23 1.50 -17.53
CA ALA A 76 -14.83 1.89 -17.40
C ALA A 76 -13.89 0.74 -17.79
N ILE A 77 -14.16 -0.49 -17.33
CA ILE A 77 -13.39 -1.69 -17.72
C ILE A 77 -13.41 -1.89 -19.24
N SER A 78 -14.57 -1.78 -19.88
CA SER A 78 -14.66 -1.90 -21.35
C SER A 78 -13.81 -0.86 -22.09
N LEU A 79 -13.76 0.38 -21.58
CA LEU A 79 -12.93 1.43 -22.17
C LEU A 79 -11.44 1.24 -21.89
N PHE A 80 -11.05 0.70 -20.72
CA PHE A 80 -9.66 0.32 -20.47
C PHE A 80 -9.20 -0.79 -21.39
N TRP A 81 -10.04 -1.80 -21.67
CA TRP A 81 -9.76 -2.81 -22.68
C TRP A 81 -9.54 -2.21 -24.06
N ALA A 82 -10.38 -1.27 -24.48
CA ALA A 82 -10.21 -0.56 -25.75
C ALA A 82 -8.87 0.20 -25.79
N ALA A 83 -8.48 0.84 -24.68
CA ALA A 83 -7.21 1.55 -24.57
C ALA A 83 -6.00 0.61 -24.69
N ILE A 84 -6.03 -0.54 -24.00
CA ILE A 84 -4.98 -1.57 -24.09
C ILE A 84 -4.84 -2.06 -25.53
N ASN A 85 -5.96 -2.42 -26.16
CA ASN A 85 -5.97 -2.95 -27.53
C ASN A 85 -5.54 -1.91 -28.58
N SER A 86 -5.80 -0.62 -28.34
CA SER A 86 -5.36 0.47 -29.23
C SER A 86 -3.94 0.97 -28.92
N GLY A 87 -3.23 0.39 -27.95
CA GLY A 87 -1.91 0.85 -27.52
C GLY A 87 -1.92 2.18 -26.75
N ASP A 88 -3.08 2.64 -26.31
CA ASP A 88 -3.25 3.92 -25.61
C ASP A 88 -2.91 3.77 -24.13
N ARG A 89 -1.69 4.18 -23.76
CA ARG A 89 -1.19 4.19 -22.37
C ARG A 89 -1.41 2.85 -21.67
N VAL A 90 -0.99 1.78 -22.34
CA VAL A 90 -1.24 0.37 -21.94
C VAL A 90 -0.92 0.12 -20.46
N ASP A 91 0.22 0.62 -19.98
CA ASP A 91 0.62 0.44 -18.58
C ASP A 91 -0.37 1.08 -17.60
N SER A 92 -0.78 2.32 -17.87
CA SER A 92 -1.71 3.08 -17.05
C SER A 92 -3.11 2.45 -17.10
N ALA A 93 -3.56 2.08 -18.30
CA ALA A 93 -4.84 1.42 -18.52
C ALA A 93 -4.90 0.09 -17.76
N LEU A 94 -3.86 -0.74 -17.86
CA LEU A 94 -3.79 -2.04 -17.20
C LEU A 94 -3.80 -1.91 -15.67
N LYS A 95 -3.02 -0.97 -15.11
CA LYS A 95 -2.99 -0.69 -13.66
C LYS A 95 -4.35 -0.23 -13.14
N ASP A 96 -4.97 0.74 -13.80
CA ASP A 96 -6.26 1.27 -13.37
C ASP A 96 -7.40 0.26 -13.55
N MET A 97 -7.38 -0.51 -14.64
CA MET A 97 -8.34 -1.60 -14.87
C MET A 97 -8.26 -2.66 -13.77
N ALA A 98 -7.05 -3.07 -13.37
CA ALA A 98 -6.86 -4.05 -12.30
C ALA A 98 -7.43 -3.56 -10.96
N VAL A 99 -7.27 -2.27 -10.63
CA VAL A 99 -7.87 -1.68 -9.42
C VAL A 99 -9.40 -1.70 -9.48
N VAL A 100 -10.00 -1.37 -10.62
CA VAL A 100 -11.46 -1.41 -10.80
C VAL A 100 -11.99 -2.85 -10.73
N MET A 101 -11.33 -3.79 -11.40
CA MET A 101 -11.71 -5.21 -11.36
C MET A 101 -11.63 -5.77 -9.94
N LYS A 102 -10.59 -5.42 -9.18
CA LYS A 102 -10.46 -5.78 -7.76
C LYS A 102 -11.64 -5.26 -6.92
N GLN A 103 -12.10 -4.03 -7.16
CA GLN A 103 -13.25 -3.46 -6.45
C GLN A 103 -14.56 -4.20 -6.75
N LEU A 104 -14.66 -4.82 -7.92
CA LEU A 104 -15.80 -5.64 -8.34
C LEU A 104 -15.65 -7.12 -7.97
N ASP A 105 -14.64 -7.47 -7.15
CA ASP A 105 -14.31 -8.85 -6.77
C ASP A 105 -13.96 -9.75 -7.98
N ARG A 106 -13.52 -9.15 -9.08
CA ARG A 106 -13.07 -9.83 -10.31
C ARG A 106 -11.54 -9.97 -10.34
N SER A 107 -10.96 -10.40 -9.22
CA SER A 107 -9.49 -10.47 -9.06
C SER A 107 -8.84 -11.46 -10.02
N ASP A 108 -9.46 -12.59 -10.31
CA ASP A 108 -8.89 -13.59 -11.23
C ASP A 108 -8.82 -13.07 -12.67
N GLU A 109 -9.86 -12.38 -13.14
CA GLU A 109 -9.85 -11.75 -14.46
C GLU A 109 -8.77 -10.66 -14.56
N ALA A 110 -8.56 -9.90 -13.49
CA ALA A 110 -7.49 -8.91 -13.42
C ALA A 110 -6.10 -9.55 -13.52
N ILE A 111 -5.90 -10.68 -12.84
CA ILE A 111 -4.66 -11.46 -12.88
C ILE A 111 -4.38 -11.93 -14.31
N GLU A 112 -5.36 -12.55 -14.97
CA GLU A 112 -5.18 -13.07 -16.33
C GLU A 112 -4.93 -11.94 -17.35
N ALA A 113 -5.59 -10.78 -17.17
CA ALA A 113 -5.30 -9.60 -17.97
C ALA A 113 -3.85 -9.10 -17.76
N ILE A 114 -3.39 -9.01 -16.51
CA ILE A 114 -2.01 -8.60 -16.22
C ILE A 114 -1.01 -9.58 -16.86
N LYS A 115 -1.19 -10.89 -16.69
CA LYS A 115 -0.32 -11.90 -17.31
C LYS A 115 -0.29 -11.76 -18.83
N SER A 116 -1.44 -11.48 -19.44
CA SER A 116 -1.57 -11.34 -20.89
C SER A 116 -0.89 -10.08 -21.43
N PHE A 117 -0.95 -8.94 -20.74
CA PHE A 117 -0.50 -7.65 -21.30
C PHE A 117 0.73 -7.03 -20.64
N ARG A 118 1.23 -7.59 -19.52
CA ARG A 118 2.40 -7.06 -18.80
C ARG A 118 3.62 -6.90 -19.71
N HIS A 119 3.82 -7.79 -20.68
CA HIS A 119 4.93 -7.72 -21.62
C HIS A 119 4.91 -6.50 -22.56
N LEU A 120 3.74 -5.86 -22.74
CA LEU A 120 3.60 -4.63 -23.51
C LEU A 120 3.93 -3.36 -22.70
N CYS A 121 4.12 -3.50 -21.39
CA CYS A 121 4.37 -2.37 -20.50
C CYS A 121 5.88 -2.05 -20.42
N PRO A 122 6.28 -0.77 -20.30
CA PRO A 122 7.68 -0.40 -20.18
C PRO A 122 8.29 -0.96 -18.89
N SER A 123 9.62 -1.15 -18.90
CA SER A 123 10.40 -1.67 -17.76
C SER A 123 10.10 -0.92 -16.44
N GLU A 124 10.01 0.41 -16.51
CA GLU A 124 9.72 1.28 -15.36
C GLU A 124 8.37 1.00 -14.69
N SER A 125 7.41 0.41 -15.42
CA SER A 125 6.10 0.06 -14.87
C SER A 125 6.02 -1.37 -14.32
N GLN A 126 6.92 -2.26 -14.72
CA GLN A 126 6.90 -3.69 -14.35
C GLN A 126 6.81 -3.86 -12.83
N GLU A 127 7.65 -3.14 -12.10
CA GLU A 127 7.69 -3.17 -10.65
C GLU A 127 6.37 -2.75 -9.98
N SER A 128 5.69 -1.74 -10.54
CA SER A 128 4.38 -1.31 -10.04
C SER A 128 3.27 -2.31 -10.37
N ILE A 129 3.37 -2.96 -11.54
CA ILE A 129 2.44 -4.01 -11.96
C ILE A 129 2.62 -5.26 -11.08
N ASP A 130 3.86 -5.64 -10.76
CA ASP A 130 4.17 -6.78 -9.89
C ASP A 130 3.61 -6.57 -8.49
N ASN A 131 3.69 -5.35 -7.95
CA ASN A 131 3.12 -5.04 -6.65
C ASN A 131 1.58 -5.14 -6.64
N ILE A 132 0.91 -4.75 -7.73
CA ILE A 132 -0.53 -4.95 -7.91
C ILE A 132 -0.86 -6.45 -8.05
N LEU A 133 -0.06 -7.19 -8.81
CA LEU A 133 -0.25 -8.61 -9.03
C LEU A 133 -0.13 -9.41 -7.72
N ILE A 134 0.86 -9.11 -6.88
CA ILE A 134 0.99 -9.67 -5.52
C ILE A 134 -0.27 -9.39 -4.70
N GLU A 135 -0.78 -8.15 -4.75
CA GLU A 135 -2.00 -7.78 -4.01
C GLU A 135 -3.24 -8.56 -4.51
N LEU A 136 -3.33 -8.81 -5.81
CA LEU A 136 -4.40 -9.62 -6.40
C LEU A 136 -4.29 -11.09 -6.01
N TYR A 137 -3.08 -11.68 -6.02
CA TYR A 137 -2.88 -13.06 -5.56
C TYR A 137 -3.27 -13.25 -4.10
N LYS A 138 -2.91 -12.30 -3.23
CA LYS A 138 -3.38 -12.29 -1.83
C LYS A 138 -4.91 -12.29 -1.74
N ARG A 139 -5.57 -11.55 -2.62
CA ARG A 139 -7.04 -11.43 -2.63
C ARG A 139 -7.74 -12.69 -3.15
N SER A 140 -7.18 -13.35 -4.16
CA SER A 140 -7.75 -14.58 -4.74
C SER A 140 -7.28 -15.87 -4.06
N GLY A 141 -6.38 -15.78 -3.07
CA GLY A 141 -5.87 -16.95 -2.35
C GLY A 141 -4.84 -17.78 -3.14
N ARG A 142 -4.28 -17.22 -4.21
CA ARG A 142 -3.27 -17.85 -5.07
C ARG A 142 -1.87 -17.70 -4.45
N ILE A 143 -1.68 -18.30 -3.27
CA ILE A 143 -0.51 -18.08 -2.42
C ILE A 143 0.78 -18.58 -3.07
N GLU A 144 0.72 -19.69 -3.81
CA GLU A 144 1.90 -20.25 -4.48
C GLU A 144 2.49 -19.26 -5.51
N GLU A 145 1.64 -18.64 -6.32
CA GLU A 145 2.09 -17.64 -7.30
C GLU A 145 2.54 -16.33 -6.65
N GLU A 146 2.01 -16.02 -5.48
CA GLU A 146 2.51 -14.93 -4.64
C GLU A 146 3.95 -15.23 -4.17
N ILE A 147 4.22 -16.45 -3.72
CA ILE A 147 5.55 -16.87 -3.27
C ILE A 147 6.54 -16.79 -4.44
N GLU A 148 6.19 -17.35 -5.61
CA GLU A 148 7.07 -17.35 -6.79
C GLU A 148 7.54 -15.94 -7.17
N ILE A 149 6.62 -14.95 -7.20
CA ILE A 149 6.99 -13.58 -7.55
C ILE A 149 7.76 -12.89 -6.43
N LEU A 150 7.49 -13.19 -5.16
CA LEU A 150 8.24 -12.65 -4.03
C LEU A 150 9.66 -13.19 -3.98
N GLU A 151 9.87 -14.48 -4.22
CA GLU A 151 11.20 -15.11 -4.30
C GLU A 151 12.02 -14.53 -5.46
N LEU A 152 11.41 -14.35 -6.63
CA LEU A 152 12.07 -13.70 -7.76
C LEU A 152 12.52 -12.27 -7.42
N LYS A 153 11.66 -11.49 -6.74
CA LYS A 153 12.01 -10.14 -6.31
C LYS A 153 13.11 -10.15 -5.25
N LEU A 154 13.09 -11.11 -4.32
CA LEU A 154 14.13 -11.26 -3.29
C LEU A 154 15.49 -11.54 -3.95
N LYS A 155 15.53 -12.49 -4.88
CA LYS A 155 16.72 -12.81 -5.66
C LYS A 155 17.27 -11.59 -6.42
N ASN A 156 16.39 -10.81 -7.06
CA ASN A 156 16.81 -9.58 -7.73
C ASN A 156 17.44 -8.55 -6.77
N VAL A 157 17.00 -8.51 -5.52
CA VAL A 157 17.60 -7.67 -4.48
C VAL A 157 18.98 -8.19 -4.07
N GLU A 158 19.12 -9.50 -3.88
CA GLU A 158 20.38 -10.17 -3.50
C GLU A 158 21.45 -10.06 -4.60
N GLU A 159 21.05 -10.16 -5.87
CA GLU A 159 21.93 -10.00 -7.03
C GLU A 159 22.25 -8.52 -7.34
N GLY A 160 21.68 -7.58 -6.60
CA GLY A 160 21.91 -6.14 -6.80
C GLY A 160 21.28 -5.57 -8.06
N ILE A 161 20.35 -6.29 -8.68
CA ILE A 161 19.61 -5.88 -9.89
C ILE A 161 18.45 -4.94 -9.52
N ALA A 162 17.94 -5.05 -8.29
CA ALA A 162 16.86 -4.23 -7.78
C ALA A 162 17.13 -2.72 -7.92
N PHE A 163 16.04 -1.96 -8.13
CA PHE A 163 16.08 -0.50 -8.37
C PHE A 163 16.99 -0.05 -9.53
N GLY A 164 17.26 -0.93 -10.49
CA GLY A 164 18.17 -0.66 -11.60
C GLY A 164 19.62 -0.49 -11.15
N GLY A 165 20.05 -1.28 -10.16
CA GLY A 165 21.40 -1.22 -9.58
C GLY A 165 21.62 -0.12 -8.55
N LYS A 166 20.58 0.64 -8.19
CA LYS A 166 20.70 1.75 -7.23
C LYS A 166 20.46 1.25 -5.81
N LYS A 167 21.23 1.78 -4.85
CA LYS A 167 21.05 1.46 -3.42
C LYS A 167 19.71 1.93 -2.83
N THR A 168 19.07 2.90 -3.47
CA THR A 168 17.82 3.48 -2.98
C THR A 168 16.89 3.89 -4.11
N ARG A 169 15.59 3.89 -3.84
CA ARG A 169 14.53 4.34 -4.73
C ARG A 169 13.68 5.40 -4.02
N ILE A 170 13.28 6.44 -4.74
CA ILE A 170 12.31 7.40 -4.24
C ILE A 170 10.91 6.88 -4.58
N ALA A 171 10.10 6.63 -3.56
CA ALA A 171 8.69 6.33 -3.69
C ALA A 171 7.85 7.52 -3.19
N ARG A 172 6.55 7.50 -3.47
CA ARG A 172 5.59 8.39 -2.81
C ARG A 172 4.68 7.57 -1.90
N SER A 173 4.56 8.01 -0.65
CA SER A 173 3.60 7.49 0.30
C SER A 173 2.85 8.67 0.93
N GLN A 174 1.52 8.64 0.90
CA GLN A 174 0.64 9.70 1.43
C GLN A 174 1.03 11.12 0.97
N GLY A 175 1.39 11.26 -0.31
CA GLY A 175 1.81 12.54 -0.91
C GLY A 175 3.24 12.98 -0.57
N LYS A 176 3.94 12.30 0.34
CA LYS A 176 5.33 12.57 0.69
C LYS A 176 6.30 11.70 -0.10
N LYS A 177 7.42 12.28 -0.55
CA LYS A 177 8.53 11.52 -1.13
C LYS A 177 9.27 10.80 -0.01
N VAL A 178 9.41 9.49 -0.13
CA VAL A 178 10.12 8.64 0.84
C VAL A 178 11.21 7.89 0.10
N GLN A 179 12.42 7.87 0.66
CA GLN A 179 13.51 7.05 0.16
C GLN A 179 13.42 5.65 0.75
N ILE A 180 13.32 4.66 -0.12
CA ILE A 180 13.33 3.23 0.21
C ILE A 180 14.75 2.72 -0.07
N THR A 181 15.39 2.12 0.94
CA THR A 181 16.71 1.48 0.80
C THR A 181 16.55 0.03 0.39
N ILE A 182 17.62 -0.55 -0.18
CA ILE A 182 17.67 -1.99 -0.47
C ILE A 182 17.38 -2.82 0.80
N GLU A 183 17.96 -2.46 1.95
CA GLU A 183 17.73 -3.21 3.20
C GLU A 183 16.26 -3.19 3.60
N LYS A 184 15.59 -2.03 3.49
CA LYS A 184 14.15 -1.93 3.80
C LYS A 184 13.30 -2.76 2.85
N GLU A 185 13.67 -2.82 1.58
CA GLU A 185 12.97 -3.64 0.59
C GLU A 185 13.20 -5.13 0.85
N TYR A 186 14.42 -5.52 1.20
CA TYR A 186 14.77 -6.88 1.58
C TYR A 186 13.94 -7.35 2.79
N SER A 187 13.92 -6.58 3.88
CA SER A 187 13.09 -6.90 5.06
C SER A 187 11.60 -6.99 4.73
N ARG A 188 11.11 -6.12 3.82
CA ARG A 188 9.70 -6.15 3.38
C ARG A 188 9.37 -7.43 2.62
N LEU A 189 10.26 -7.88 1.73
CA LEU A 189 10.09 -9.10 0.95
C LEU A 189 10.12 -10.34 1.84
N LEU A 190 11.10 -10.44 2.75
CA LEU A 190 11.18 -11.52 3.74
C LEU A 190 9.91 -11.60 4.60
N GLY A 191 9.43 -10.46 5.13
CA GLY A 191 8.20 -10.43 5.93
C GLY A 191 6.95 -10.84 5.14
N ASN A 192 6.88 -10.54 3.85
CA ASN A 192 5.80 -11.01 2.98
C ASN A 192 5.90 -12.52 2.73
N LEU A 193 7.09 -13.04 2.41
CA LEU A 193 7.31 -14.48 2.22
C LEU A 193 6.95 -15.27 3.48
N ALA A 194 7.39 -14.79 4.63
CA ALA A 194 7.04 -15.37 5.92
C ALA A 194 5.51 -15.46 6.10
N TRP A 195 4.79 -14.36 5.81
CA TRP A 195 3.33 -14.35 5.86
C TRP A 195 2.69 -15.36 4.90
N SER A 196 3.16 -15.45 3.65
CA SER A 196 2.65 -16.40 2.66
C SER A 196 2.88 -17.86 3.11
N HIS A 197 4.05 -18.18 3.66
CA HIS A 197 4.33 -19.50 4.22
C HIS A 197 3.50 -19.82 5.47
N MET A 198 3.13 -18.83 6.28
CA MET A 198 2.17 -19.02 7.37
C MET A 198 0.80 -19.46 6.84
N GLN A 199 0.34 -18.89 5.70
CA GLN A 199 -0.93 -19.30 5.09
C GLN A 199 -0.90 -20.76 4.60
N LEU A 200 0.25 -21.21 4.09
CA LEU A 200 0.48 -22.61 3.72
C LEU A 200 0.76 -23.55 4.92
N LYS A 201 0.68 -23.04 6.16
CA LYS A 201 1.02 -23.77 7.40
C LYS A 201 2.46 -24.29 7.45
N ASN A 202 3.37 -23.72 6.65
CA ASN A 202 4.79 -24.00 6.71
C ASN A 202 5.48 -23.10 7.74
N TYR A 203 5.19 -23.35 9.02
CA TYR A 203 5.66 -22.50 10.12
C TYR A 203 7.18 -22.46 10.26
N LYS A 204 7.86 -23.55 9.90
CA LYS A 204 9.33 -23.61 9.96
C LYS A 204 9.96 -22.59 9.01
N LEU A 205 9.54 -22.59 7.75
CA LEU A 205 10.07 -21.67 6.75
C LEU A 205 9.64 -20.23 7.02
N ALA A 206 8.41 -20.03 7.53
CA ALA A 206 7.97 -18.71 7.98
C ALA A 206 8.83 -18.14 9.11
N GLU A 207 9.22 -18.98 10.09
CA GLU A 207 10.12 -18.56 11.17
C GLU A 207 11.51 -18.19 10.64
N GLU A 208 12.05 -18.96 9.69
CA GLU A 208 13.35 -18.67 9.05
C GLU A 208 13.35 -17.29 8.37
N TYR A 209 12.26 -16.93 7.68
CA TYR A 209 12.14 -15.61 7.04
C TYR A 209 11.90 -14.44 8.01
N TYR A 210 11.45 -14.70 9.25
CA TYR A 210 11.23 -13.64 10.25
C TYR A 210 12.46 -13.31 11.11
N ARG A 211 13.49 -14.16 11.09
CA ARG A 211 14.73 -13.98 11.87
C ARG A 211 15.67 -12.98 11.22
#